data_AF-A0A836S3Z9-F1
#
_entry.id   AF-A0A836S3Z9-F1
#
_cell.length_a   1.000
_cell.length_b   1.000
_cell.length_c   1.000
_cell.angle_alpha   90.00
_cell.angle_beta   90.00
_cell.angle_gamma   90.00
#
_symmetry.space_group_name_H-M   'P 1'
#
loop_
_entity.id
_entity.type
_entity.pdbx_description
1 polymer ?
#
loop_
_entity_poly.entity_id
_entity_poly.type
_entity_poly.pdbx_seq_one_letter_code
_entity_poly.pdbx_strand_id
1 'polypeptide(L)'
;MNIVLLEQKLGKVGYTSNIAEGVTATVVDEKLNKLLGRLEVIILIDHMTTGTPSRATIRDFVARLYDIDPQLVIVKEILSEFGRGRSKAHIHIYESFERLRLLEPKYILRRHGIQV
;
A
#
# COMPACT_ATOMS: atom_id res chain seq x y z
N MET A 1 18.70 3.45 11.70
CA MET A 1 17.26 3.09 11.56
C MET A 1 17.17 2.21 10.32
N ASN A 2 16.60 1.01 10.47
CA ASN A 2 17.17 -0.21 9.89
C ASN A 2 16.31 -0.78 8.75
N ILE A 3 16.81 -0.74 7.51
CA ILE A 3 16.24 -1.44 6.33
C ILE A 3 15.92 -2.91 6.62
N VAL A 4 16.66 -3.52 7.56
CA VAL A 4 16.49 -4.89 8.05
C VAL A 4 15.06 -5.17 8.55
N LEU A 5 14.34 -4.17 9.08
CA LEU A 5 12.96 -4.36 9.55
C LEU A 5 11.95 -4.55 8.41
N LEU A 6 12.17 -3.91 7.25
CA LEU A 6 11.31 -4.11 6.08
C LEU A 6 11.62 -5.44 5.38
N GLU A 7 12.88 -5.90 5.41
CA GLU A 7 13.27 -7.21 4.88
C GLU A 7 12.55 -8.36 5.60
N GLN A 8 12.39 -8.27 6.93
CA GLN A 8 11.69 -9.29 7.72
C GLN A 8 10.18 -9.34 7.45
N LYS A 9 9.61 -8.33 6.80
CA LYS A 9 8.18 -8.21 6.51
C LYS A 9 7.81 -8.64 5.08
N LEU A 10 8.81 -9.06 4.28
CA LEU A 10 8.63 -9.65 2.95
C LEU A 10 8.06 -11.07 3.02
N GLY A 11 7.54 -11.57 1.90
CA GLY A 11 7.09 -12.96 1.76
C GLY A 11 5.58 -13.12 1.86
N LYS A 12 4.81 -12.06 1.60
CA LYS A 12 3.35 -12.06 1.57
C LYS A 12 2.80 -12.14 0.15
N VAL A 13 3.64 -12.26 -0.88
CA VAL A 13 3.18 -12.55 -2.25
C VAL A 13 2.26 -13.78 -2.26
N GLY A 14 1.09 -13.64 -2.88
CA GLY A 14 0.04 -14.67 -2.92
C GLY A 14 -0.91 -14.65 -1.72
N TYR A 15 -0.60 -13.88 -0.67
CA TYR A 15 -1.52 -13.70 0.46
C TYR A 15 -2.81 -13.03 -0.01
N THR A 16 -3.93 -13.70 0.21
CA THR A 16 -5.26 -13.19 -0.11
C THR A 16 -6.06 -13.02 1.16
N SER A 17 -6.73 -11.88 1.32
CA SER A 17 -7.57 -11.60 2.48
C SER A 17 -8.75 -10.72 2.12
N ASN A 18 -9.79 -10.80 2.94
CA ASN A 18 -11.02 -10.05 2.76
C ASN A 18 -10.88 -8.67 3.42
N ILE A 19 -11.07 -7.61 2.65
CA ILE A 19 -11.05 -6.23 3.15
C ILE A 19 -12.45 -5.82 3.64
N ALA A 20 -13.47 -6.22 2.91
CA ALA A 20 -14.89 -5.93 3.18
C ALA A 20 -15.78 -7.03 2.57
N GLU A 21 -17.09 -6.98 2.80
CA GLU A 21 -18.05 -7.90 2.18
C GLU A 21 -17.92 -7.87 0.65
N GLY A 22 -17.51 -9.00 0.06
CA GLY A 22 -17.35 -9.13 -1.39
C GLY A 22 -16.11 -8.46 -1.99
N VAL A 23 -15.17 -7.98 -1.16
CA VAL A 23 -13.91 -7.37 -1.62
C VAL A 23 -12.72 -8.18 -1.12
N THR A 24 -12.00 -8.79 -2.05
CA THR A 24 -10.77 -9.55 -1.77
C THR A 24 -9.55 -8.77 -2.23
N ALA A 25 -8.47 -8.86 -1.46
CA ALA A 25 -7.18 -8.29 -1.82
C ALA A 25 -6.10 -9.36 -1.81
N THR A 26 -5.35 -9.43 -2.90
CA THR A 26 -4.24 -10.34 -3.12
C THR A 26 -2.96 -9.54 -3.33
N VAL A 27 -1.91 -9.85 -2.57
CA VAL A 27 -0.58 -9.29 -2.82
C VAL A 27 0.01 -9.99 -4.04
N VAL A 28 0.31 -9.25 -5.10
CA VAL A 28 0.83 -9.78 -6.37
C VAL A 28 2.34 -9.68 -6.44
N ASP A 29 2.90 -8.57 -5.93
CA ASP A 29 4.33 -8.32 -5.99
C ASP A 29 4.80 -7.53 -4.77
N GLU A 30 6.02 -7.81 -4.35
CA GLU A 30 6.70 -7.15 -3.24
C GLU A 30 8.15 -6.92 -3.64
N LYS A 31 8.55 -5.65 -3.70
CA LYS A 31 9.90 -5.27 -4.09
C LYS A 31 10.51 -4.32 -3.07
N LEU A 32 11.56 -4.78 -2.40
CA LEU A 32 12.32 -3.92 -1.52
C LEU A 32 13.31 -3.06 -2.33
N ASN A 33 13.14 -1.74 -2.25
CA ASN A 33 14.05 -0.77 -2.84
C ASN A 33 15.00 -0.21 -1.79
N LYS A 34 16.18 -0.84 -1.66
CA LYS A 34 17.20 -0.49 -0.65
C LYS A 34 17.75 0.93 -0.80
N LEU A 35 17.84 1.45 -2.03
CA LEU A 35 18.35 2.80 -2.28
C LEU A 35 17.39 3.86 -1.73
N LEU A 36 16.09 3.67 -1.98
CA LEU A 36 15.06 4.58 -1.50
C LEU A 36 14.63 4.29 -0.05
N GLY A 37 14.94 3.10 0.48
CA GLY A 37 14.51 2.67 1.81
C GLY A 37 13.00 2.51 1.92
N ARG A 38 12.40 1.92 0.87
CA ARG A 38 10.95 1.64 0.81
C ARG A 38 10.67 0.24 0.30
N LEU A 39 9.57 -0.32 0.76
CA LEU A 39 8.97 -1.53 0.22
C LEU A 39 7.86 -1.11 -0.75
N GLU A 40 7.98 -1.54 -2.00
CA GLU A 40 6.99 -1.34 -3.06
C GLU A 40 6.10 -2.58 -3.10
N VAL A 41 4.80 -2.40 -2.87
CA VAL A 41 3.83 -3.49 -2.85
C VAL A 41 2.79 -3.24 -3.92
N ILE A 42 2.52 -4.28 -4.71
CA ILE A 42 1.43 -4.30 -5.67
C ILE A 42 0.34 -5.19 -5.10
N ILE A 43 -0.81 -4.59 -4.82
CA ILE A 43 -2.00 -5.29 -4.36
C ILE A 43 -3.03 -5.27 -5.47
N LEU A 44 -3.67 -6.40 -5.65
CA LEU A 44 -4.76 -6.56 -6.56
C LEU A 44 -6.04 -6.74 -5.75
N ILE A 45 -7.07 -5.99 -6.12
CA ILE A 45 -8.30 -5.88 -5.37
C ILE A 45 -9.47 -6.25 -6.27
N ASP A 46 -10.09 -7.38 -6.00
CA ASP A 46 -11.31 -7.81 -6.67
C ASP A 46 -12.52 -7.31 -5.87
N HIS A 47 -13.36 -6.50 -6.51
CA HIS A 47 -14.55 -5.84 -5.98
C HIS A 47 -15.70 -6.00 -6.98
N MET A 48 -16.14 -7.24 -7.20
CA MET A 48 -17.11 -7.58 -8.25
C MET A 48 -18.51 -6.95 -8.03
N THR A 49 -18.91 -6.78 -6.77
CA THR A 49 -20.26 -6.32 -6.40
C THR A 49 -20.30 -4.92 -5.81
N THR A 50 -19.13 -4.34 -5.50
CA THR A 50 -19.00 -3.04 -4.83
C THR A 50 -18.18 -2.07 -5.68
N GLY A 51 -18.24 -0.78 -5.38
CA GLY A 51 -17.36 0.21 -6.00
C GLY A 51 -15.88 -0.01 -5.65
N THR A 52 -15.00 0.75 -6.31
CA THR A 52 -13.57 0.75 -6.00
C THR A 52 -13.34 1.13 -4.53
N PRO A 53 -12.59 0.33 -3.76
CA PRO A 53 -12.35 0.61 -2.35
C PRO A 53 -11.58 1.92 -2.16
N SER A 54 -11.87 2.59 -1.06
CA SER A 54 -11.23 3.86 -0.75
C SER A 54 -9.73 3.69 -0.47
N ARG A 55 -8.94 4.72 -0.76
CA ARG A 55 -7.50 4.76 -0.42
C ARG A 55 -7.26 4.54 1.08
N ALA A 56 -8.13 5.05 1.94
CA ALA A 56 -8.02 4.88 3.39
C ALA A 56 -8.18 3.41 3.80
N THR A 57 -9.18 2.73 3.24
CA THR A 57 -9.42 1.30 3.50
C THR A 57 -8.23 0.44 3.07
N ILE A 58 -7.69 0.70 1.88
CA ILE A 58 -6.51 -0.03 1.37
C ILE A 58 -5.29 0.23 2.26
N ARG A 59 -5.07 1.50 2.65
CA ARG A 59 -3.97 1.88 3.53
C ARG A 59 -4.05 1.16 4.88
N ASP A 60 -5.20 1.17 5.53
CA ASP A 60 -5.38 0.55 6.83
C ASP A 60 -5.25 -0.98 6.74
N PHE A 61 -5.71 -1.58 5.63
CA PHE A 61 -5.48 -2.98 5.32
C PHE A 61 -3.99 -3.31 5.19
N VAL A 62 -3.23 -2.54 4.41
CA VAL A 62 -1.78 -2.75 4.25
C VAL A 62 -1.03 -2.53 5.56
N ALA A 63 -1.39 -1.50 6.32
CA ALA A 63 -0.81 -1.23 7.63
C ALA A 63 -0.97 -2.44 8.57
N ARG A 64 -2.16 -3.05 8.61
CA ARG A 64 -2.40 -4.29 9.37
C ARG A 64 -1.66 -5.48 8.79
N LEU A 65 -1.64 -5.61 7.47
CA LEU A 65 -0.98 -6.73 6.80
C LEU A 65 0.51 -6.75 7.12
N TYR A 66 1.19 -5.60 7.05
CA TYR A 66 2.63 -5.52 7.30
C TYR A 66 2.99 -5.19 8.73
N ASP A 67 2.01 -4.95 9.61
CA ASP A 67 2.22 -4.51 11.00
C ASP A 67 3.09 -3.24 11.06
N ILE A 68 2.63 -2.19 10.38
CA ILE A 68 3.31 -0.90 10.23
C ILE A 68 2.30 0.22 10.48
N ASP A 69 2.76 1.37 10.98
CA ASP A 69 1.94 2.55 11.16
C ASP A 69 1.30 3.00 9.81
N PRO A 70 -0.02 3.22 9.75
CA PRO A 70 -0.70 3.74 8.56
C PRO A 70 -0.09 5.04 7.99
N GLN A 71 0.57 5.86 8.80
CA GLN A 71 1.24 7.10 8.37
C GLN A 71 2.46 6.83 7.47
N LEU A 72 3.07 5.65 7.58
CA LEU A 72 4.22 5.24 6.77
C LEU A 72 3.81 4.55 5.46
N VAL A 73 2.50 4.37 5.24
CA VAL A 73 1.94 3.71 4.07
C VAL A 73 1.30 4.74 3.15
N ILE A 74 1.80 4.81 1.92
CA ILE A 74 1.34 5.73 0.88
C ILE A 74 0.74 4.92 -0.26
N VAL A 75 -0.55 5.15 -0.53
CA VAL A 75 -1.24 4.56 -1.69
C VAL A 75 -1.03 5.51 -2.86
N LYS A 76 -0.04 5.18 -3.71
CA LYS A 76 0.40 6.04 -4.81
C LYS A 76 -0.65 6.14 -5.90
N GLU A 77 -1.17 4.99 -6.31
CA GLU A 77 -2.10 4.88 -7.43
C GLU A 77 -3.04 3.71 -7.24
N ILE A 78 -4.27 3.85 -7.73
CA ILE A 78 -5.24 2.78 -7.86
C ILE A 78 -5.70 2.81 -9.31
N LEU A 79 -5.35 1.76 -10.06
CA LEU A 79 -5.71 1.57 -11.45
C LEU A 79 -6.83 0.55 -11.52
N SER A 80 -8.05 1.00 -11.83
CA SER A 80 -9.19 0.11 -12.03
C SER A 80 -9.18 -0.43 -13.46
N GLU A 81 -9.29 -1.75 -13.61
CA GLU A 81 -9.41 -2.37 -14.93
C GLU A 81 -10.79 -2.10 -15.50
N PHE A 82 -10.86 -1.65 -16.75
CA PHE A 82 -12.15 -1.35 -17.38
C PHE A 82 -12.95 -2.64 -17.61
N GLY A 83 -14.23 -2.64 -17.20
CA GLY A 83 -15.16 -3.75 -17.42
C GLY A 83 -14.89 -5.00 -16.59
N ARG A 84 -13.87 -4.98 -15.72
CA ARG A 84 -13.61 -6.02 -14.71
C ARG A 84 -13.67 -5.33 -13.35
N GLY A 85 -14.43 -5.89 -12.40
CA GLY A 85 -14.50 -5.38 -11.02
C GLY A 85 -13.19 -5.63 -10.27
N ARG A 86 -12.05 -5.18 -10.83
CA ARG A 86 -10.69 -5.49 -10.41
C ARG A 86 -9.86 -4.21 -10.46
N SER A 87 -9.06 -3.97 -9.43
CA SER A 87 -8.23 -2.78 -9.31
C SER A 87 -6.84 -3.15 -8.84
N LYS A 88 -5.83 -2.54 -9.44
CA LYS A 88 -4.43 -2.69 -9.07
C LYS A 88 -3.99 -1.47 -8.28
N ALA A 89 -3.60 -1.66 -7.03
CA ALA A 89 -3.10 -0.61 -6.15
C ALA A 89 -1.57 -0.68 -6.05
N HIS A 90 -0.92 0.46 -6.28
CA HIS A 90 0.52 0.64 -6.10
C HIS A 90 0.77 1.34 -4.78
N ILE A 91 1.56 0.71 -3.92
CA ILE A 91 1.69 1.11 -2.51
C ILE A 91 3.17 1.21 -2.14
N HIS A 92 3.53 2.31 -1.50
CA HIS A 92 4.87 2.53 -0.96
C HIS A 92 4.81 2.48 0.56
N ILE A 93 5.65 1.65 1.15
CA ILE A 93 5.79 1.50 2.59
C ILE A 93 7.19 1.97 2.97
N TYR A 94 7.28 2.95 3.86
CA TYR A 94 8.55 3.55 4.29
C TYR A 94 8.98 3.05 5.67
N GLU A 95 10.29 3.03 5.92
CA GLU A 95 10.85 2.70 7.24
C GLU A 95 10.71 3.83 8.26
N SER A 96 10.69 5.08 7.78
CA SER A 96 10.64 6.27 8.63
C SER A 96 9.88 7.41 7.95
N PHE A 97 9.34 8.28 8.80
CA PHE A 97 8.59 9.45 8.36
C PHE A 97 9.49 10.51 7.68
N GLU A 98 10.77 10.56 8.07
CA GLU A 98 11.77 11.44 7.44
C GLU A 98 11.99 11.08 5.98
N ARG A 99 12.12 9.78 5.67
CA ARG A 99 12.29 9.31 4.28
C ARG A 99 11.04 9.54 3.45
N LEU A 100 9.87 9.30 4.05
CA LEU A 100 8.59 9.57 3.42
C LEU A 100 8.47 11.05 3.04
N ARG A 101 8.83 11.97 3.96
CA ARG A 101 8.81 13.43 3.71
C ARG A 101 9.85 13.88 2.69
N LEU A 102 11.01 13.25 2.67
CA LEU A 102 12.10 13.58 1.74
C LEU A 102 11.78 13.15 0.30
N LEU A 103 11.15 11.98 0.13
CA LEU A 103 10.96 11.34 -1.16
C LEU A 103 9.61 11.63 -1.82
N GLU A 104 8.53 11.75 -1.05
CA GLU A 104 7.21 12.01 -1.63
C GLU A 104 6.96 13.52 -1.79
N PRO A 105 6.42 13.95 -2.94
CA PRO A 105 6.03 15.34 -3.15
C PRO A 105 5.04 15.86 -2.11
N LYS A 106 5.16 17.15 -1.75
CA LYS A 106 4.28 17.84 -0.78
C LYS A 106 2.78 17.67 -1.07
N TYR A 107 2.37 17.61 -2.35
CA TYR A 107 0.96 17.45 -2.71
C TYR A 107 0.39 16.05 -2.36
N ILE A 108 1.24 15.01 -2.33
CA ILE A 108 0.85 13.65 -1.93
C ILE A 108 0.70 13.57 -0.42
N LEU A 109 1.64 14.18 0.30
CA LEU A 109 1.60 14.26 1.76
C LEU A 109 0.33 14.95 2.25
N ARG A 110 -0.04 16.08 1.62
CA ARG A 110 -1.31 16.78 1.90
C ARG A 110 -2.54 15.92 1.63
N ARG A 111 -2.56 15.16 0.52
CA ARG A 111 -3.67 14.24 0.19
C ARG A 111 -3.84 13.12 1.23
N HIS A 112 -2.78 12.78 1.96
CA HIS A 112 -2.79 11.79 3.02
C HIS A 112 -2.94 12.40 4.42
N GLY A 113 -3.22 13.70 4.53
CA GLY A 113 -3.40 14.39 5.81
C GLY A 113 -2.11 14.63 6.59
N ILE A 114 -0.95 14.40 5.96
CA ILE A 114 0.35 14.67 6.55
C ILE A 114 0.62 16.17 6.34
N GLN A 115 0.56 16.94 7.44
CA GLN A 115 0.98 18.33 7.43
C GLN A 115 2.50 18.40 7.25
N VAL A 116 2.92 19.18 6.25
CA VAL A 116 4.30 19.48 5.88
C VAL A 116 4.62 20.93 6.13
#